data_AF-A0A1M3R0W2-F1
#
_entry.id   AF-A0A1M3R0W2-F1
#
_cell.length_a   1.000
_cell.length_b   1.000
_cell.length_c   1.000
_cell.angle_alpha   90.00
_cell.angle_beta   90.00
_cell.angle_gamma   90.00
#
_symmetry.space_group_name_H-M   'P 1'
#
loop_
_entity.id
_entity.type
_entity.pdbx_description
1 polymer ?
#
loop_
_entity_poly.entity_id
_entity_poly.type
_entity_poly.pdbx_seq_one_letter_code
_entity_poly.pdbx_strand_id
1 'polypeptide(L)'
;MTKMLVICKRIMFVQAVQSHLSNNDIELIFICTHPAIALRCYQSFQPDIVFMDANWSHPVYLMSGIDLVKSLIDFDPAVRIIVTSIIHEPLLLERMKAAGVKGYFSKIGKNVLHEIITCIKIVRGGGSYYGPADTALHSEL
;
A
#
# COMPACT_ATOMS: atom_id res chain seq x y z
N MET A 1 5.08 12.53 13.89
CA MET A 1 5.35 11.11 13.57
C MET A 1 4.11 10.55 12.90
N THR A 2 4.25 9.90 11.75
CA THR A 2 3.14 9.36 10.94
C THR A 2 2.93 7.91 11.34
N LYS A 3 1.74 7.56 11.84
CA LYS A 3 1.40 6.20 12.24
C LYS A 3 0.94 5.39 11.05
N MET A 4 1.62 4.29 10.75
CA MET A 4 1.34 3.48 9.57
C MET A 4 0.96 2.05 9.96
N LEU A 5 -0.22 1.63 9.48
CA LEU A 5 -0.65 0.24 9.51
C LEU A 5 -0.19 -0.46 8.22
N VAL A 6 0.54 -1.57 8.34
CA VAL A 6 0.96 -2.36 7.18
C VAL A 6 0.09 -3.60 7.04
N ILE A 7 -0.50 -3.80 5.86
CA ILE A 7 -1.25 -5.00 5.49
C ILE A 7 -0.46 -5.74 4.42
N CYS A 8 0.38 -6.69 4.82
CA CYS A 8 1.31 -7.38 3.92
C CYS A 8 1.66 -8.78 4.45
N LYS A 9 1.46 -9.82 3.64
CA LYS A 9 1.86 -11.20 3.98
C LYS A 9 3.37 -11.46 3.87
N ARG A 10 4.11 -10.59 3.17
CA ARG A 10 5.55 -10.74 2.93
C ARG A 10 6.35 -9.95 3.97
N ILE A 11 6.55 -10.54 5.15
CA ILE A 11 7.22 -9.89 6.30
C ILE A 11 8.62 -9.37 5.93
N MET A 12 9.40 -10.11 5.14
CA MET A 12 10.75 -9.68 4.73
C MET A 12 10.75 -8.33 4.00
N PHE A 13 9.74 -8.05 3.17
CA PHE A 13 9.62 -6.74 2.53
C PHE A 13 9.37 -5.64 3.56
N VAL A 14 8.50 -5.90 4.53
CA VAL A 14 8.20 -4.94 5.61
C VAL A 14 9.44 -4.64 6.44
N GLN A 15 10.20 -5.68 6.81
CA GLN A 15 11.46 -5.53 7.55
C GLN A 15 12.51 -4.74 6.75
N ALA A 16 12.63 -5.01 5.45
CA ALA A 16 13.58 -4.31 4.58
C ALA A 16 13.30 -2.79 4.48
N VAL A 17 12.03 -2.39 4.55
CA VAL A 17 11.64 -0.97 4.47
C VAL A 17 11.58 -0.28 5.84
N GLN A 18 11.54 -1.04 6.94
CA GLN A 18 11.28 -0.51 8.29
C GLN A 18 12.28 0.57 8.72
N SER A 19 13.57 0.36 8.49
CA SER A 19 14.61 1.36 8.83
C SER A 19 14.42 2.67 8.07
N HIS A 20 14.03 2.59 6.80
CA HIS A 20 13.79 3.77 5.95
C HIS A 20 12.55 4.55 6.40
N LEU A 21 11.52 3.85 6.86
CA LEU A 21 10.32 4.45 7.44
C LEU A 21 10.66 5.21 8.72
N SER A 22 11.36 4.58 9.67
CA SER A 22 11.76 5.21 10.93
C SER A 22 12.64 6.45 10.71
N ASN A 23 13.58 6.38 9.75
CA ASN A 23 14.44 7.52 9.38
C ASN A 23 13.67 8.70 8.73
N ASN A 24 12.38 8.53 8.43
CA ASN A 24 11.52 9.54 7.82
C ASN A 24 10.28 9.86 8.68
N ASP A 25 10.38 9.71 10.00
CA ASP A 25 9.30 9.98 10.97
C ASP A 25 8.01 9.19 10.70
N ILE A 26 8.14 7.98 10.17
CA ILE A 26 7.03 7.05 9.94
C ILE A 26 7.18 5.87 10.90
N GLU A 27 6.23 5.76 11.82
CA GLU A 27 6.16 4.68 12.79
C GLU A 27 5.27 3.57 12.25
N LEU A 28 5.83 2.37 12.12
CA LEU A 28 5.04 1.18 11.86
C LEU A 28 4.39 0.74 13.18
N ILE A 29 3.08 0.95 13.30
CA ILE A 29 2.34 0.68 14.56
C ILE A 29 1.87 -0.77 14.64
N PHE A 30 1.61 -1.41 13.49
CA PHE A 30 1.14 -2.80 13.44
C PHE A 30 1.30 -3.40 12.03
N ILE A 31 1.46 -4.73 11.96
CA ILE A 31 1.51 -5.50 10.70
C ILE A 31 0.37 -6.53 10.70
N CYS A 32 -0.60 -6.39 9.81
CA CYS A 32 -1.61 -7.42 9.54
C CYS A 32 -1.15 -8.26 8.35
N THR A 33 -0.89 -9.54 8.58
CA THR A 33 -0.43 -10.49 7.54
C THR A 33 -1.59 -11.20 6.81
N HIS A 34 -2.83 -10.90 7.21
CA HIS A 34 -4.04 -11.48 6.64
C HIS A 34 -5.12 -10.38 6.46
N PRO A 35 -5.81 -10.31 5.31
CA PRO A 35 -6.75 -9.22 5.01
C PRO A 35 -8.00 -9.29 5.91
N ALA A 36 -8.45 -10.48 6.31
CA ALA A 36 -9.63 -10.65 7.16
C ALA A 36 -9.58 -9.92 8.52
N ILE A 37 -8.40 -9.56 9.02
CA ILE A 37 -8.26 -8.81 10.28
C ILE A 37 -7.99 -7.31 10.06
N ALA A 38 -7.81 -6.87 8.81
CA ALA A 38 -7.33 -5.53 8.48
C ALA A 38 -8.28 -4.41 8.95
N LEU A 39 -9.58 -4.56 8.73
CA LEU A 39 -10.56 -3.56 9.17
C LEU A 39 -10.57 -3.42 10.70
N ARG A 40 -10.51 -4.55 11.42
CA ARG A 40 -10.39 -4.55 12.89
C ARG A 40 -9.08 -3.89 13.33
N CYS A 41 -7.96 -4.21 12.68
CA CYS A 41 -6.68 -3.56 12.96
C CYS A 41 -6.81 -2.03 12.77
N TYR A 42 -7.40 -1.58 11.66
CA TYR A 42 -7.59 -0.16 11.35
C TYR A 42 -8.40 0.54 12.44
N GLN A 43 -9.53 -0.05 12.83
CA GLN A 43 -10.38 0.45 13.90
C GLN A 43 -9.67 0.56 15.25
N SER A 44 -8.87 -0.44 15.62
CA SER A 44 -8.18 -0.48 16.92
C SER A 44 -6.97 0.45 16.98
N PHE A 45 -6.20 0.56 15.89
CA PHE A 45 -4.94 1.27 15.89
C PHE A 45 -5.01 2.70 15.34
N GLN A 46 -6.10 3.06 14.65
CA GLN A 46 -6.36 4.41 14.11
C GLN A 46 -5.12 5.01 13.40
N PRO A 47 -4.57 4.34 12.36
CA PRO A 47 -3.38 4.80 11.66
C PRO A 47 -3.66 6.05 10.82
N ASP A 48 -2.63 6.87 10.59
CA ASP A 48 -2.70 8.01 9.66
C ASP A 48 -2.72 7.55 8.19
N ILE A 49 -2.04 6.43 7.91
CA ILE A 49 -1.88 5.82 6.58
C ILE A 49 -1.97 4.30 6.69
N VAL A 50 -2.67 3.69 5.73
CA VAL A 50 -2.66 2.25 5.49
C VAL A 50 -1.74 1.95 4.31
N PHE A 51 -0.74 1.11 4.54
CA PHE A 51 0.16 0.61 3.51
C PHE A 51 -0.18 -0.85 3.20
N MET A 52 -0.60 -1.13 1.97
CA MET A 52 -1.28 -2.38 1.62
C MET A 52 -0.62 -3.09 0.44
N ASP A 53 -0.34 -4.38 0.58
CA ASP A 53 -0.03 -5.24 -0.57
C ASP A 53 -1.28 -5.43 -1.43
N ALA A 54 -1.16 -5.33 -2.76
CA ALA A 54 -2.28 -5.60 -3.67
C ALA A 54 -2.57 -7.11 -3.82
N ASN A 55 -1.54 -7.94 -3.63
CA ASN A 55 -1.62 -9.36 -3.93
C ASN A 55 -2.33 -10.15 -2.81
N TRP A 56 -3.65 -10.25 -2.90
CA TRP A 56 -4.49 -11.12 -2.04
C TRP A 56 -5.31 -12.14 -2.84
N SER A 57 -4.91 -12.44 -4.08
CA SER A 57 -5.69 -13.28 -5.01
C SER A 57 -5.78 -14.76 -4.65
N HIS A 58 -4.98 -15.26 -3.69
CA HIS A 58 -5.01 -16.67 -3.33
C HIS A 58 -6.32 -17.02 -2.61
N PRO A 59 -7.00 -18.14 -2.95
CA PRO A 59 -8.33 -18.49 -2.43
C PRO A 59 -8.41 -18.56 -0.90
N VAL A 60 -7.32 -18.93 -0.21
CA VAL A 60 -7.26 -18.96 1.26
C VAL A 60 -7.65 -17.64 1.93
N TYR A 61 -7.48 -16.51 1.24
CA TYR A 61 -7.76 -15.19 1.79
C TYR A 61 -9.25 -14.80 1.68
N LEU A 62 -10.01 -15.45 0.79
CA LEU A 62 -11.44 -15.22 0.55
C LEU A 62 -11.80 -13.73 0.29
N MET A 63 -10.82 -12.91 -0.09
CA MET A 63 -10.96 -11.46 -0.26
C MET A 63 -9.86 -10.97 -1.21
N SER A 64 -10.23 -10.21 -2.23
CA SER A 64 -9.26 -9.59 -3.13
C SER A 64 -8.67 -8.31 -2.53
N GLY A 65 -7.54 -7.83 -3.08
CA GLY A 65 -6.96 -6.55 -2.65
C GLY A 65 -7.88 -5.35 -2.93
N ILE A 66 -8.69 -5.41 -4.00
CA ILE A 66 -9.68 -4.36 -4.30
C ILE A 66 -10.82 -4.39 -3.29
N ASP A 67 -11.32 -5.56 -2.91
CA ASP A 67 -12.39 -5.69 -1.93
C ASP A 67 -11.94 -5.19 -0.55
N LEU A 68 -10.68 -5.45 -0.18
CA LEU A 68 -10.09 -4.91 1.04
C LEU A 68 -10.04 -3.38 1.02
N VAL A 69 -9.63 -2.77 -0.10
CA VAL A 69 -9.62 -1.30 -0.25
C VAL A 69 -11.01 -0.73 -0.08
N LYS A 70 -12.01 -1.30 -0.78
CA LYS A 70 -13.41 -0.87 -0.67
C LYS A 70 -13.90 -0.99 0.76
N SER A 71 -13.64 -2.12 1.42
CA SER A 71 -14.03 -2.34 2.82
C SER A 71 -13.49 -1.27 3.78
N LEU A 72 -12.24 -0.82 3.60
CA LEU A 72 -11.65 0.24 4.41
C LEU A 72 -12.24 1.62 4.10
N ILE A 73 -12.48 1.92 2.81
CA ILE A 73 -13.02 3.22 2.37
C ILE A 73 -14.51 3.36 2.69
N ASP A 74 -15.29 2.27 2.57
CA ASP A 74 -16.69 2.23 2.96
C ASP A 74 -16.85 2.47 4.47
N PHE A 75 -15.90 2.00 5.27
CA PHE A 75 -15.86 2.26 6.72
C PHE A 75 -15.40 3.70 7.04
N ASP A 76 -14.34 4.16 6.40
CA ASP A 76 -13.78 5.51 6.59
C ASP A 76 -13.45 6.14 5.23
N PRO A 77 -14.32 7.01 4.70
CA PRO A 77 -14.09 7.68 3.43
C PRO A 77 -12.84 8.59 3.40
N ALA A 78 -12.29 8.96 4.56
CA ALA A 78 -11.09 9.77 4.68
C ALA A 78 -9.80 8.95 4.79
N VAL A 79 -9.89 7.61 4.84
CA VAL A 79 -8.74 6.72 4.95
C VAL A 79 -7.73 6.98 3.83
N ARG A 80 -6.46 7.09 4.20
CA ARG A 80 -5.35 7.25 3.24
C ARG A 80 -4.70 5.91 2.98
N ILE A 81 -5.00 5.32 1.82
CA ILE A 81 -4.46 4.02 1.42
C ILE A 81 -3.36 4.22 0.38
N ILE A 82 -2.22 3.59 0.64
CA ILE A 82 -1.11 3.41 -0.31
C ILE A 82 -1.03 1.93 -0.63
N VAL A 83 -1.19 1.59 -1.90
CA VAL A 83 -1.11 0.23 -2.42
C VAL A 83 0.24 -0.01 -3.05
N THR A 84 0.78 -1.20 -2.85
CA THR A 84 2.02 -1.64 -3.46
C THR A 84 1.88 -3.03 -4.07
N SER A 85 2.47 -3.26 -5.23
CA SER A 85 2.24 -4.48 -6.00
C SER A 85 3.50 -4.97 -6.72
N ILE A 86 3.64 -6.29 -6.87
CA ILE A 86 4.55 -6.91 -7.86
C ILE A 86 3.81 -7.27 -9.15
N ILE A 87 2.48 -7.16 -9.17
CA ILE A 87 1.64 -7.59 -10.28
C ILE A 87 1.71 -6.51 -11.36
N HIS A 88 2.20 -6.90 -12.53
CA HIS A 88 2.11 -6.10 -13.74
C HIS A 88 0.76 -6.40 -14.41
N GLU A 89 -0.26 -5.65 -14.02
CA GLU A 89 -1.57 -5.70 -14.65
C GLU A 89 -1.97 -4.28 -15.04
N PRO A 90 -2.14 -3.98 -16.35
CA PRO A 90 -2.38 -2.62 -16.84
C PRO A 90 -3.56 -1.91 -16.16
N LEU A 91 -4.61 -2.65 -15.83
CA LEU A 91 -5.84 -2.10 -15.25
C LEU A 91 -5.84 -2.07 -13.71
N LEU A 92 -4.82 -2.62 -13.04
CA LEU A 92 -4.80 -2.64 -11.57
C LEU A 92 -4.71 -1.24 -10.97
N LEU A 93 -3.82 -0.40 -11.50
CA LEU A 93 -3.70 0.99 -11.06
C LEU A 93 -5.02 1.75 -11.20
N GLU A 94 -5.67 1.63 -12.37
CA GLU A 94 -6.92 2.34 -12.65
C GLU A 94 -8.07 1.84 -11.76
N ARG A 95 -8.17 0.53 -11.49
CA ARG A 95 -9.16 0.00 -10.53
C ARG A 95 -8.89 0.46 -9.11
N MET A 96 -7.63 0.54 -8.68
CA MET A 96 -7.26 1.04 -7.35
C MET A 96 -7.56 2.52 -7.20
N LYS A 97 -7.26 3.34 -8.22
CA LYS A 97 -7.66 4.75 -8.29
C LYS A 97 -9.16 4.92 -8.19
N ALA A 98 -9.92 4.18 -9.00
CA ALA A 98 -11.38 4.23 -9.00
C ALA A 98 -11.97 3.80 -7.65
N ALA A 99 -11.30 2.91 -6.92
CA ALA A 99 -11.69 2.52 -5.57
C ALA A 99 -11.35 3.58 -4.50
N GLY A 100 -10.57 4.63 -4.82
CA GLY A 100 -10.25 5.73 -3.90
C GLY A 100 -8.83 5.73 -3.33
N VAL A 101 -7.95 4.83 -3.79
CA VAL A 101 -6.54 4.75 -3.35
C VAL A 101 -5.78 6.04 -3.68
N LYS A 102 -5.03 6.55 -2.70
CA LYS A 102 -4.24 7.79 -2.81
C LYS A 102 -2.80 7.56 -3.24
N GLY A 103 -2.26 6.36 -3.01
CA GLY A 103 -0.89 6.01 -3.38
C GLY A 103 -0.82 4.67 -4.12
N TYR A 104 -0.04 4.58 -5.20
CA TYR A 104 0.31 3.30 -5.83
C TYR A 104 1.76 3.29 -6.30
N PHE A 105 2.47 2.19 -6.12
CA PHE A 105 3.78 1.98 -6.75
C PHE A 105 4.12 0.48 -6.91
N SER A 106 5.02 0.19 -7.85
CA SER A 106 5.58 -1.16 -8.04
C SER A 106 6.63 -1.50 -6.98
N LYS A 107 6.60 -2.73 -6.46
CA LYS A 107 7.67 -3.31 -5.62
C LYS A 107 8.91 -3.70 -6.43
N ILE A 108 8.80 -3.70 -7.75
CA ILE A 108 9.86 -4.05 -8.69
C ILE A 108 10.32 -2.77 -9.38
N GLY A 109 11.63 -2.61 -9.51
CA GLY A 109 12.23 -1.47 -10.19
C GLY A 109 13.41 -0.88 -9.44
N LYS A 110 13.95 0.21 -9.98
CA LYS A 110 15.01 0.98 -9.35
C LYS A 110 14.39 1.94 -8.32
N ASN A 111 15.12 2.25 -7.26
CA ASN A 111 14.74 3.28 -6.27
C ASN A 111 13.42 3.03 -5.51
N VAL A 112 12.96 1.78 -5.36
CA VAL A 112 11.70 1.44 -4.66
C VAL A 112 11.59 2.08 -3.26
N LEU A 113 12.69 2.17 -2.51
CA LEU A 113 12.70 2.81 -1.20
C LEU A 113 12.42 4.32 -1.26
N HIS A 114 12.97 5.01 -2.27
CA HIS A 114 12.69 6.42 -2.50
C HIS A 114 11.21 6.61 -2.88
N GLU A 115 10.69 5.76 -3.76
CA GLU A 115 9.28 5.77 -4.18
C GLU A 115 8.33 5.61 -2.99
N ILE A 116 8.62 4.67 -2.08
CA ILE A 116 7.86 4.46 -0.85
C ILE A 116 7.78 5.75 -0.04
N ILE A 117 8.93 6.38 0.23
CA ILE A 117 9.00 7.57 1.09
C ILE A 117 8.34 8.78 0.42
N THR A 118 8.57 8.99 -0.87
CA THR A 118 7.94 10.07 -1.65
C THR A 118 6.42 9.92 -1.68
N CYS A 119 5.92 8.72 -1.95
CA CYS A 119 4.50 8.40 -1.93
C CYS A 119 3.87 8.70 -0.57
N ILE A 120 4.49 8.23 0.51
CA ILE A 120 4.00 8.47 1.88
C ILE A 120 3.94 9.96 2.20
N LYS A 121 4.98 10.74 1.86
CA LYS A 121 5.01 12.19 2.12
C LYS A 121 3.91 12.95 1.37
N ILE A 122 3.70 12.62 0.10
CA ILE A 122 2.67 13.26 -0.74
C ILE A 122 1.26 12.92 -0.22
N VAL A 123 1.00 11.63 0.05
CA VAL A 123 -0.30 11.18 0.54
C VAL A 123 -0.60 11.75 1.92
N ARG A 124 0.40 11.82 2.82
CA ARG A 124 0.27 12.48 4.13
C ARG A 124 -0.15 13.95 3.98
N GLY A 125 0.38 14.65 2.97
CA GLY A 125 0.04 16.03 2.66
C GLY A 125 -1.33 16.23 2.01
N GLY A 126 -2.12 15.16 1.81
CA GLY A 126 -3.43 15.20 1.16
C GLY A 126 -3.38 15.06 -0.36
N GLY A 127 -2.19 14.87 -0.94
CA GLY A 127 -2.01 14.63 -2.36
C GLY A 127 -2.28 13.18 -2.77
N SER A 128 -2.02 12.87 -4.03
CA SER A 128 -2.02 11.50 -4.55
C SER A 128 -0.74 11.24 -5.34
N TYR A 129 -0.20 10.03 -5.23
CA TYR A 129 1.03 9.62 -5.88
C TYR A 129 0.84 8.29 -6.59
N TYR A 130 1.10 8.26 -7.89
CA TYR A 130 1.05 7.04 -8.69
C TYR A 130 2.39 6.88 -9.37
N GLY A 131 3.29 6.16 -8.68
CA GLY A 131 4.64 5.88 -9.16
C GLY A 131 4.61 5.00 -10.41
N PRO A 132 5.74 4.89 -11.12
CA PRO A 132 5.83 4.10 -12.34
C PRO A 132 5.35 2.67 -12.07
N ALA A 133 4.30 2.26 -12.79
CA ALA A 133 3.85 0.88 -12.84
C ALA A 133 4.79 0.11 -13.77
N ASP A 134 6.03 -0.10 -13.31
CA ASP A 134 7.07 -0.89 -13.99
C ASP A 134 7.02 -0.79 -15.52
N THR A 135 7.34 0.39 -16.05
CA THR A 135 7.42 0.66 -17.50
C THR A 135 8.76 0.23 -18.11
N ALA A 136 9.59 -0.51 -17.37
CA ALA A 136 10.99 -0.78 -17.73
C ALA A 136 11.24 -2.14 -18.42
N LEU A 137 10.28 -2.67 -19.19
CA LEU A 137 10.48 -3.90 -19.99
C LEU A 137 10.19 -3.75 -21.50
N HIS A 138 9.90 -2.55 -22.01
CA HIS A 138 9.60 -2.34 -23.43
C HIS A 138 10.35 -1.17 -24.09
N SER A 139 11.54 -0.81 -23.63
CA SER A 139 12.37 0.20 -24.32
C SER A 139 13.74 -0.31 -24.77
N GLU A 140 13.89 -1.62 -25.01
CA GLU A 140 15.04 -2.20 -25.71
C GLU A 140 14.59 -3.43 -26.53
N LEU A 141 13.80 -3.20 -27.59
CA LEU A 141 13.73 -4.05 -28.79
C LEU A 141 13.47 -3.17 -30.01
#